data_AF-A0A822JEU9-F1
#
_entry.id   AF-A0A822JEU9-F1
#
_cell.length_a   1.000
_cell.length_b   1.000
_cell.length_c   1.000
_cell.angle_alpha   90.00
_cell.angle_beta   90.00
_cell.angle_gamma   90.00
#
_symmetry.space_group_name_H-M   'P 1'
#
loop_
_entity.id
_entity.type
_entity.pdbx_description
1 polymer ?
#
loop_
_entity_poly.entity_id
_entity_poly.type
_entity_poly.pdbx_seq_one_letter_code
_entity_poly.pdbx_strand_id
1 'polypeptide(L)'
;MLEQLTDTTIETQRKWLKFLLERVGHNNLPRLLNYYQGIGWISGSAAEKLLHIASLEKRYKGASWTLSAEEQRISRLFIEKLKGQDIEDSFLNVPFSGKARPDIEKKIRIMPAEHIHPVEKKKMEISIHRREVTINNLEKELEEKYSEIGELNERIRELEKALLESREELMKKKIFMEIMDQNIRLKKAVRGGKSPKRSEELGSSK
;
A
#
# COMPACT_ATOMS: atom_id res chain seq x y z
N MET A 1 -19.03 -6.24 1.35
CA MET A 1 -18.02 -5.18 1.51
C MET A 1 -18.70 -3.83 1.24
N LEU A 2 -18.26 -2.74 1.86
CA LEU A 2 -18.72 -1.40 1.48
C LEU A 2 -17.92 -0.93 0.27
N GLU A 3 -18.55 -0.94 -0.91
CA GLU A 3 -17.89 -0.70 -2.20
C GLU A 3 -17.65 0.78 -2.48
N GLN A 4 -18.64 1.63 -2.22
CA GLN A 4 -18.58 3.06 -2.49
C GLN A 4 -19.41 3.84 -1.46
N LEU A 5 -18.95 5.06 -1.18
CA LEU A 5 -19.64 6.02 -0.32
C LEU A 5 -20.46 6.95 -1.21
N THR A 6 -21.79 6.85 -1.13
CA THR A 6 -22.73 7.67 -1.92
C THR A 6 -23.01 9.01 -1.25
N ASP A 7 -23.42 10.01 -2.02
CA ASP A 7 -23.70 11.34 -1.48
C ASP A 7 -25.01 11.37 -0.66
N THR A 8 -25.88 10.36 -0.84
CA THR A 8 -27.11 10.19 -0.07
C THR A 8 -26.90 9.85 1.41
N THR A 9 -25.70 9.41 1.79
CA THR A 9 -25.38 8.97 3.16
C THR A 9 -24.36 9.85 3.88
N ILE A 10 -24.09 11.07 3.36
CA ILE A 10 -23.05 11.99 3.86
C ILE A 10 -23.12 12.19 5.39
N GLU A 11 -24.31 12.34 5.96
CA GLU A 11 -24.47 12.53 7.41
C GLU A 11 -23.97 11.32 8.21
N THR A 12 -24.34 10.11 7.81
CA THR A 12 -23.90 8.85 8.43
C THR A 12 -22.39 8.68 8.27
N GLN A 13 -21.84 9.04 7.11
CA GLN A 13 -20.39 9.00 6.85
C GLN A 13 -19.64 9.93 7.79
N ARG A 14 -20.10 11.18 7.93
CA ARG A 14 -19.49 12.16 8.85
C ARG A 14 -19.61 11.74 10.31
N LYS A 15 -20.77 11.21 10.73
CA LYS A 15 -20.96 10.67 12.09
C LYS A 15 -19.97 9.54 12.38
N TRP A 16 -19.85 8.57 11.46
CA TRP A 16 -18.89 7.48 11.59
C TRP A 16 -17.45 7.98 11.63
N LEU A 17 -17.11 8.89 10.72
CA LEU A 17 -15.76 9.43 10.63
C LEU A 17 -15.37 10.21 11.89
N LYS A 18 -16.28 11.03 12.41
CA LYS A 18 -16.09 11.73 13.68
C LYS A 18 -15.88 10.74 14.83
N PHE A 19 -16.67 9.66 14.88
CA PHE A 19 -16.49 8.58 15.85
C PHE A 19 -15.08 7.97 15.77
N LEU A 20 -14.56 7.72 14.57
CA LEU A 20 -13.20 7.21 14.37
C LEU A 20 -12.13 8.22 14.80
N LEU A 21 -12.26 9.47 14.35
CA LEU A 21 -11.29 10.55 14.61
C LEU A 21 -11.16 10.87 16.09
N GLU A 22 -12.26 10.89 16.84
CA GLU A 22 -12.24 11.08 18.28
C GLU A 22 -11.52 9.95 19.03
N ARG A 23 -11.31 8.78 18.42
CA ARG A 23 -10.70 7.61 19.07
C ARG A 23 -9.26 7.38 18.64
N VAL A 24 -9.02 7.31 17.34
CA VAL A 24 -7.69 7.00 16.78
C VAL A 24 -6.94 8.22 16.30
N GLY A 25 -7.62 9.34 16.04
CA GLY A 25 -7.02 10.55 15.48
C GLY A 25 -6.59 10.42 14.02
N HIS A 26 -6.23 11.55 13.42
CA HIS A 26 -5.81 11.63 12.01
C HIS A 26 -4.51 10.88 11.75
N ASN A 27 -3.59 10.90 12.72
CA ASN A 27 -2.29 10.25 12.63
C ASN A 27 -2.38 8.72 12.50
N ASN A 28 -3.48 8.11 12.95
CA ASN A 28 -3.66 6.66 12.91
C ASN A 28 -4.80 6.19 12.01
N LEU A 29 -5.66 7.10 11.53
CA LEU A 29 -6.80 6.76 10.68
C LEU A 29 -6.41 5.95 9.43
N PRO A 30 -5.35 6.29 8.66
CA PRO A 30 -4.95 5.49 7.50
C PRO A 30 -4.64 4.03 7.84
N ARG A 31 -3.98 3.79 8.97
CA ARG A 31 -3.64 2.44 9.44
C ARG A 31 -4.89 1.64 9.81
N LEU A 32 -5.87 2.27 10.45
CA LEU A 32 -7.14 1.62 10.78
C LEU A 32 -7.94 1.28 9.52
N LEU A 33 -8.00 2.19 8.54
CA LEU A 33 -8.72 1.95 7.28
C LEU A 33 -8.05 0.85 6.45
N ASN A 34 -6.71 0.79 6.42
CA ASN A 34 -5.99 -0.32 5.79
C ASN A 34 -6.32 -1.66 6.45
N TYR A 35 -6.47 -1.69 7.77
CA TYR A 35 -6.93 -2.89 8.46
C TYR A 35 -8.35 -3.29 8.02
N TYR A 36 -9.29 -2.33 7.96
CA TYR A 36 -10.66 -2.59 7.47
C TYR A 36 -10.71 -3.05 6.02
N GLN A 37 -9.83 -2.54 5.18
CA GLN A 37 -9.66 -3.00 3.80
C GLN A 37 -9.13 -4.44 3.77
N GLY A 38 -8.10 -4.74 4.57
CA GLY A 38 -7.48 -6.07 4.64
C GLY A 38 -8.43 -7.19 5.07
N ILE A 39 -9.39 -6.89 5.96
CA ILE A 39 -10.45 -7.83 6.38
C ILE A 39 -11.72 -7.78 5.50
N GLY A 40 -11.71 -6.97 4.44
CA GLY A 40 -12.80 -6.88 3.47
C GLY A 40 -14.07 -6.15 3.96
N TRP A 41 -13.96 -5.29 4.97
CA TRP A 41 -15.09 -4.50 5.44
C TRP A 41 -15.38 -3.31 4.53
N ILE A 42 -14.34 -2.66 4.03
CA ILE A 42 -14.41 -1.52 3.11
C ILE A 42 -13.54 -1.73 1.88
N SER A 43 -13.90 -1.11 0.76
CA SER A 43 -13.06 -1.04 -0.43
C SER A 43 -11.96 0.02 -0.29
N GLY A 44 -10.95 -0.03 -1.16
CA GLY A 44 -9.91 1.00 -1.24
C GLY A 44 -10.48 2.38 -1.62
N SER A 45 -11.45 2.43 -2.54
CA SER A 45 -12.12 3.68 -2.93
C SER A 45 -12.92 4.31 -1.79
N ALA A 46 -13.58 3.49 -0.97
CA ALA A 46 -14.26 3.97 0.24
C ALA A 46 -13.24 4.50 1.26
N ALA A 47 -12.10 3.82 1.45
CA ALA A 47 -11.04 4.28 2.35
C ALA A 47 -10.45 5.64 1.91
N GLU A 48 -10.16 5.81 0.62
CA GLU A 48 -9.66 7.07 0.06
C GLU A 48 -10.65 8.22 0.25
N LYS A 49 -11.94 7.99 -0.04
CA LYS A 49 -12.99 9.01 0.16
C LYS A 49 -13.14 9.38 1.64
N LEU A 50 -13.01 8.42 2.58
CA LEU A 50 -13.00 8.73 4.02
C LEU A 50 -11.80 9.58 4.43
N LEU A 51 -10.60 9.27 3.92
CA LEU A 51 -9.40 10.07 4.19
C LEU A 51 -9.53 11.49 3.64
N HIS A 52 -10.12 11.63 2.46
CA HIS A 52 -10.41 12.95 1.91
C HIS A 52 -11.38 13.74 2.79
N ILE A 53 -12.50 13.14 3.21
CA ILE A 53 -13.45 13.80 4.12
C ILE A 53 -12.77 14.13 5.46
N ALA A 54 -11.90 13.25 5.96
CA ALA A 54 -11.19 13.47 7.23
C ALA A 54 -10.30 14.71 7.17
N SER A 55 -9.69 14.99 6.03
CA SER A 55 -8.84 16.18 5.85
C SER A 55 -9.59 17.51 6.04
N LEU A 56 -10.91 17.50 5.91
CA LEU A 56 -11.79 18.66 6.09
C LEU A 56 -12.33 18.80 7.52
N GLU A 57 -12.13 17.78 8.36
CA GLU A 57 -12.61 17.75 9.74
C GLU A 57 -11.59 18.35 10.72
N LYS A 58 -12.04 18.64 11.95
CA LYS A 58 -11.14 19.10 13.02
C LYS A 58 -10.04 18.07 13.25
N ARG A 59 -8.78 18.52 13.31
CA ARG A 59 -7.64 17.62 13.53
C ARG A 59 -7.67 17.04 14.95
N TYR A 60 -7.42 15.73 15.04
CA TYR A 60 -7.31 14.99 16.29
C TYR A 60 -6.01 14.18 16.26
N LYS A 61 -5.37 14.04 17.43
CA LYS A 61 -4.20 13.18 17.63
C LYS A 61 -4.55 12.08 18.62
N GLY A 62 -4.52 10.82 18.15
CA GLY A 62 -4.80 9.65 18.97
C GLY A 62 -3.52 8.92 19.39
N ALA A 63 -3.58 8.26 20.55
CA ALA A 63 -2.46 7.51 21.11
C ALA A 63 -2.30 6.11 20.49
N SER A 64 -3.37 5.52 19.95
CA SER A 64 -3.35 4.21 19.31
C SER A 64 -4.22 4.18 18.07
N TRP A 65 -3.88 3.28 17.14
CA TRP A 65 -4.66 2.98 15.94
C TRP A 65 -5.77 1.95 16.19
N THR A 66 -5.73 1.25 17.33
CA THR A 66 -6.68 0.18 17.66
C THR A 66 -7.91 0.72 18.38
N LEU A 67 -9.09 0.28 17.95
CA LEU A 67 -10.33 0.42 18.69
C LEU A 67 -10.53 -0.77 19.65
N SER A 68 -11.19 -0.54 20.78
CA SER A 68 -11.68 -1.62 21.66
C SER A 68 -12.73 -2.49 20.97
N ALA A 69 -13.01 -3.68 21.51
CA ALA A 69 -13.98 -4.60 20.92
C ALA A 69 -15.38 -3.96 20.74
N GLU A 70 -15.82 -3.16 21.72
CA GLU A 70 -17.09 -2.44 21.65
C GLU A 70 -17.08 -1.36 20.56
N GLU A 71 -16.00 -0.60 20.46
CA GLU A 71 -15.83 0.42 19.43
C GLU A 71 -15.72 -0.18 18.02
N GLN A 72 -15.08 -1.34 17.87
CA GLN A 72 -15.06 -2.10 16.62
C GLN A 72 -16.47 -2.57 16.23
N ARG A 73 -17.27 -3.03 17.20
CA ARG A 73 -18.68 -3.39 16.97
C ARG A 73 -19.49 -2.20 16.46
N ILE A 74 -19.34 -1.03 17.07
CA ILE A 74 -20.04 0.19 16.65
C ILE A 74 -19.58 0.62 15.25
N SER A 75 -18.28 0.62 14.99
CA SER A 75 -17.72 0.90 13.66
C SER A 75 -18.32 -0.04 12.60
N ARG A 76 -18.48 -1.32 12.95
CA ARG A 76 -19.11 -2.31 12.07
C ARG A 76 -20.58 -1.99 11.78
N LEU A 77 -21.34 -1.52 12.76
CA LEU A 77 -22.74 -1.10 12.58
C LEU A 77 -22.84 0.11 11.65
N PHE A 78 -21.95 1.10 11.78
CA PHE A 78 -21.89 2.21 10.82
C PHE A 78 -21.67 1.72 9.38
N ILE A 79 -20.76 0.77 9.18
CA ILE A 79 -20.51 0.19 7.85
C ILE A 79 -21.76 -0.51 7.30
N GLU A 80 -22.49 -1.26 8.13
CA GLU A 80 -23.73 -1.91 7.69
C GLU A 80 -24.84 -0.90 7.39
N LYS A 81 -24.96 0.17 8.16
CA LYS A 81 -25.88 1.27 7.87
C LYS A 81 -25.55 1.95 6.54
N LEU A 82 -24.26 2.16 6.25
CA LEU A 82 -23.80 2.72 4.98
C LEU A 82 -24.03 1.79 3.78
N LYS A 83 -24.15 0.48 4.01
CA LYS A 83 -24.57 -0.49 2.99
C LYS A 83 -26.09 -0.49 2.74
N GLY A 84 -26.85 0.31 3.47
CA GLY A 84 -28.30 0.42 3.34
C GLY A 84 -29.10 -0.48 4.29
N GLN A 85 -28.49 -1.05 5.33
CA GLN A 85 -29.25 -1.73 6.38
C GLN A 85 -29.93 -0.71 7.29
N ASP A 86 -31.18 -0.99 7.67
CA ASP A 86 -31.92 -0.17 8.62
C ASP A 86 -31.43 -0.47 10.05
N ILE A 87 -30.61 0.43 10.57
CA ILE A 87 -30.01 0.34 11.91
C ILE A 87 -30.41 1.59 12.67
N GLU A 88 -31.05 1.40 13.83
CA GLU A 88 -31.46 2.49 14.70
C GLU A 88 -30.23 3.27 15.22
N ASP A 89 -30.36 4.59 15.27
CA ASP A 89 -29.29 5.50 15.75
C ASP A 89 -28.95 5.25 17.23
N SER A 90 -29.86 4.65 18.01
CA SER A 90 -29.66 4.25 19.41
C SER A 90 -28.45 3.31 19.57
N PHE A 91 -28.23 2.39 18.63
CA PHE A 91 -27.14 1.42 18.66
C PHE A 91 -25.78 1.99 18.23
N LEU A 92 -25.78 3.19 17.65
CA LEU A 92 -24.58 3.89 17.19
C LEU A 92 -24.02 4.86 18.24
N ASN A 93 -24.77 5.07 19.33
CA ASN A 93 -24.39 6.00 20.38
C ASN A 93 -23.34 5.39 21.31
N VAL A 94 -22.42 6.21 21.80
CA VAL A 94 -21.33 5.77 22.67
C VAL A 94 -21.36 6.59 23.95
N PRO A 95 -21.38 5.95 25.13
CA PRO A 95 -21.45 6.67 26.40
C PRO A 95 -20.17 7.47 26.74
N PHE A 96 -19.04 7.21 26.07
CA PHE A 96 -17.77 7.85 26.36
C PHE A 96 -17.23 8.66 25.17
N SER A 97 -16.77 9.89 25.44
CA SER A 97 -16.02 10.70 24.48
C SER A 97 -14.71 9.99 24.11
N GLY A 98 -14.34 10.01 22.83
CA GLY A 98 -13.14 9.33 22.36
C GLY A 98 -11.84 9.80 23.03
N LYS A 99 -10.81 8.96 22.97
CA LYS A 99 -9.51 9.13 23.65
C LYS A 99 -8.54 10.07 22.93
N ALA A 100 -8.82 10.46 21.69
CA ALA A 100 -7.97 11.33 20.89
C ALA A 100 -8.13 12.79 21.33
N ARG A 101 -7.01 13.49 21.47
CA ARG A 101 -7.01 14.91 21.84
C ARG A 101 -7.21 15.75 20.58
N PRO A 102 -8.06 16.80 20.60
CA PRO A 102 -8.10 17.76 19.51
C PRO A 102 -6.69 18.37 19.37
N ASP A 103 -6.14 18.27 18.16
CA ASP A 103 -4.84 18.81 17.82
C ASP A 103 -5.04 20.32 17.61
N ILE A 104 -5.04 21.06 18.72
CA ILE A 104 -5.10 22.51 18.69
C ILE A 104 -3.77 22.94 18.07
N GLU A 105 -3.80 23.30 16.78
CA GLU A 105 -2.72 24.08 16.18
C GLU A 105 -2.41 25.21 17.17
N LYS A 106 -1.20 25.21 17.73
CA LYS A 106 -0.72 26.33 18.52
C LYS A 106 -0.67 27.53 17.57
N LYS A 107 -1.76 28.28 17.47
CA LYS A 107 -1.75 29.59 16.85
C LYS A 107 -0.77 30.41 17.67
N ILE A 108 0.46 30.53 17.18
CA ILE A 108 1.48 31.39 17.77
C ILE A 108 0.87 32.79 17.67
N ARG A 109 0.38 33.30 18.79
CA ARG A 109 -0.06 34.69 18.88
C ARG A 109 1.23 35.50 18.87
N ILE A 110 1.61 36.02 17.70
CA ILE A 110 2.74 36.94 17.58
C ILE A 110 2.30 38.21 18.30
N MET A 111 2.66 38.32 19.59
CA MET A 111 2.54 39.60 20.28
C MET A 111 3.59 40.53 19.69
N PRO A 112 3.28 41.81 19.42
CA PRO A 112 4.30 42.76 19.01
C PRO A 112 5.38 42.75 20.09
N ALA A 113 6.61 42.41 19.71
CA ALA A 113 7.71 42.23 20.64
C ALA A 113 7.94 43.54 21.40
N GLU A 114 7.79 43.51 22.72
CA GLU A 114 8.42 44.50 23.57
C GLU A 114 9.94 44.45 23.35
N HIS A 115 10.62 45.58 23.59
CA HIS A 115 12.03 45.79 23.28
C HIS A 115 12.92 44.63 23.73
N ILE A 116 13.30 43.76 22.79
CA ILE A 116 14.24 42.67 23.02
C ILE A 116 15.62 43.28 23.27
N HIS A 117 16.25 42.93 24.39
CA HIS A 117 17.57 43.46 24.72
C HIS A 117 18.60 43.08 23.62
N PRO A 118 19.51 43.98 23.20
CA PRO A 118 20.43 43.74 22.08
C PRO A 118 21.25 42.44 22.17
N VAL A 119 21.61 42.04 23.40
CA VAL A 119 22.34 40.79 23.67
C VAL A 119 21.48 39.55 23.39
N GLU A 120 20.20 39.59 23.76
CA GLU A 120 19.28 38.47 23.50
C GLU A 120 18.96 38.36 22.02
N LYS A 121 18.80 39.50 21.34
CA LYS A 121 18.66 39.55 19.88
C LYS A 121 19.84 38.88 19.19
N LYS A 122 21.08 39.23 19.56
CA LYS A 122 22.29 38.64 18.98
C LYS A 122 22.42 37.13 19.28
N LYS A 123 22.03 36.69 20.47
CA LYS A 123 21.97 35.25 20.81
C LYS A 123 20.96 34.50 19.94
N MET A 124 19.79 35.10 19.71
CA MET A 124 18.77 34.53 18.82
C MET A 124 19.26 34.46 17.38
N GLU A 125 19.87 35.52 16.85
CA GLU A 125 20.46 35.54 15.51
C GLU A 125 21.49 34.42 15.33
N ILE A 126 22.39 34.22 16.29
CA ILE A 126 23.36 33.12 16.26
C ILE A 126 22.66 31.75 16.29
N SER A 127 21.62 31.61 17.11
CA SER A 127 20.86 30.35 17.17
C SER A 127 20.10 30.08 15.87
N ILE A 128 19.54 31.11 15.24
CA ILE A 128 18.85 31.00 13.96
C ILE A 128 19.87 30.57 12.89
N HIS A 129 20.99 31.26 12.80
CA HIS A 129 22.04 30.93 11.84
C HIS A 129 22.57 29.50 12.01
N ARG A 130 22.80 29.05 13.25
CA ARG A 130 23.18 27.65 13.51
C ARG A 130 22.12 26.65 13.02
N ARG A 131 20.83 26.96 13.22
CA ARG A 131 19.74 26.10 12.75
C ARG A 131 19.65 26.09 11.22
N GLU A 132 19.81 27.23 10.57
CA GLU A 132 19.83 27.34 9.11
C GLU A 132 20.94 26.48 8.51
N VAL A 133 22.15 26.54 9.07
CA VAL A 133 23.27 25.70 8.63
C VAL A 133 22.94 24.21 8.79
N THR A 134 22.35 23.81 9.91
CA THR A 134 21.93 22.42 10.12
C THR A 134 20.86 21.99 9.11
N ILE A 135 19.87 22.84 8.85
CA ILE A 135 18.81 22.56 7.87
C ILE A 135 19.41 22.36 6.48
N ASN A 136 20.26 23.29 6.02
CA ASN A 136 20.88 23.19 4.70
C ASN A 136 21.73 21.92 4.56
N ASN A 137 22.45 21.52 5.61
CA ASN A 137 23.22 20.28 5.59
C ASN A 137 22.30 19.05 5.47
N LEU A 138 21.19 19.01 6.21
CA LEU A 138 20.22 17.93 6.14
C LEU A 138 19.51 17.88 4.77
N GLU A 139 19.16 19.03 4.22
CA GLU A 139 18.57 19.13 2.88
C GLU A 139 19.52 18.59 1.80
N LYS A 140 20.82 18.89 1.92
CA LYS A 140 21.83 18.35 1.02
C LYS A 140 21.97 16.83 1.15
N GLU A 141 22.03 16.31 2.38
CA GLU A 141 22.09 14.85 2.62
C GLU A 141 20.85 14.15 2.06
N LEU A 142 19.68 14.77 2.19
CA LEU A 142 18.42 14.26 1.64
C LEU A 142 18.48 14.16 0.10
N GLU A 143 19.00 15.20 -0.57
CA GLU A 143 19.17 15.25 -2.03
C GLU A 143 20.14 14.16 -2.53
N GLU A 144 21.26 13.98 -1.83
CA GLU A 144 22.22 12.91 -2.11
C GLU A 144 21.57 11.54 -2.00
N LYS A 145 20.75 11.32 -0.96
CA LYS A 145 20.01 10.06 -0.77
C LYS A 145 18.97 9.80 -1.84
N TYR A 146 18.25 10.83 -2.31
CA TYR A 146 17.32 10.66 -3.42
C TYR A 146 18.02 10.29 -4.72
N SER A 147 19.20 10.85 -4.97
CA SER A 147 20.04 10.50 -6.12
C SER A 147 20.48 9.04 -6.05
N GLU A 148 20.97 8.58 -4.89
CA GLU A 148 21.37 7.20 -4.64
C GLU A 148 20.20 6.20 -4.83
N ILE A 149 19.00 6.54 -4.34
CA ILE A 149 17.78 5.74 -4.58
C ILE A 149 17.45 5.67 -6.07
N GLY A 150 17.62 6.77 -6.81
CA GLY A 150 17.42 6.80 -8.25
C GLY A 150 18.33 5.82 -8.99
N GLU A 151 19.64 5.85 -8.69
CA GLU A 151 20.63 4.95 -9.28
C GLU A 151 20.35 3.48 -8.96
N LEU A 152 20.01 3.17 -7.70
CA LEU A 152 19.67 1.80 -7.29
C LEU A 152 18.42 1.28 -8.01
N ASN A 153 17.40 2.11 -8.21
CA ASN A 153 16.20 1.72 -8.94
C ASN A 153 16.49 1.41 -10.40
N GLU A 154 17.34 2.21 -11.05
CA GLU A 154 17.75 1.94 -12.43
C GLU A 154 18.54 0.63 -12.51
N ARG A 155 19.44 0.40 -11.54
CA ARG A 155 20.17 -0.86 -11.45
C ARG A 155 19.26 -2.07 -11.26
N ILE A 156 18.20 -1.95 -10.45
CA ILE A 156 17.21 -3.01 -10.27
C ILE A 156 16.51 -3.31 -11.60
N ARG A 157 16.08 -2.28 -12.35
CA ARG A 157 15.44 -2.47 -13.67
C ARG A 157 16.35 -3.18 -14.66
N GLU A 158 17.63 -2.82 -14.72
CA GLU A 158 18.61 -3.51 -15.56
C GLU A 158 18.73 -5.00 -15.21
N LEU A 159 18.82 -5.31 -13.92
CA LEU A 159 18.94 -6.68 -13.43
C LEU A 159 17.67 -7.50 -13.69
N GLU A 160 16.49 -6.91 -13.51
CA GLU A 160 15.21 -7.55 -13.83
C GLU A 160 15.12 -7.88 -15.33
N LYS A 161 15.53 -6.94 -16.19
CA LYS A 161 15.59 -7.17 -17.65
C LYS A 161 16.55 -8.30 -18.01
N ALA A 162 17.77 -8.27 -17.47
CA ALA A 162 18.77 -9.31 -17.73
C ALA A 162 18.29 -10.70 -17.24
N LEU A 163 17.59 -10.75 -16.11
CA LEU A 163 17.02 -11.98 -15.57
C LEU A 163 15.89 -12.52 -16.46
N LEU A 164 15.06 -11.64 -17.03
CA LEU A 164 14.03 -12.02 -17.99
C LEU A 164 14.65 -12.63 -19.26
N GLU A 165 15.63 -11.94 -19.85
CA GLU A 165 16.36 -12.42 -21.03
C GLU A 165 17.03 -13.78 -20.78
N SER A 166 17.67 -13.96 -19.62
CA SER A 166 18.27 -15.22 -19.22
C SER A 166 17.26 -16.36 -19.11
N ARG A 167 16.06 -16.09 -18.56
CA ARG A 167 14.98 -17.07 -18.46
C ARG A 167 14.44 -17.47 -19.84
N GLU A 168 14.26 -16.52 -20.75
CA GLU A 168 13.83 -16.83 -22.11
C GLU A 168 14.85 -17.72 -22.84
N GLU A 169 16.13 -17.41 -22.69
CA GLU A 169 17.21 -18.19 -23.29
C GLU A 169 17.28 -19.63 -22.74
N LEU A 170 17.09 -19.80 -21.42
CA LEU A 170 16.98 -21.12 -20.81
C LEU A 170 15.76 -21.90 -21.32
N MET A 171 14.61 -21.25 -21.50
CA MET A 171 13.41 -21.88 -22.04
C MET A 171 13.64 -22.33 -23.49
N LYS A 172 14.26 -21.49 -24.34
CA LYS A 172 14.64 -21.85 -25.71
C LYS A 172 15.54 -23.08 -25.75
N LYS A 173 16.59 -23.10 -24.90
CA LYS A 173 17.51 -24.24 -24.79
C LYS A 173 16.79 -25.51 -24.35
N LYS A 174 15.87 -25.42 -23.39
CA LYS A 174 15.06 -26.57 -22.93
C LYS A 174 14.20 -27.13 -24.06
N ILE A 175 13.47 -26.28 -24.77
CA ILE A 175 12.62 -26.68 -25.92
C ILE A 175 13.47 -27.36 -27.01
N PHE A 176 14.64 -26.79 -27.33
CA PHE A 176 15.54 -27.36 -28.33
C PHE A 176 16.02 -28.77 -27.94
N MET A 177 16.42 -28.97 -26.68
CA MET A 177 16.84 -30.27 -26.16
C MET A 177 15.71 -31.31 -26.24
N GLU A 178 14.49 -30.93 -25.85
CA GLU A 178 13.31 -31.82 -25.93
C GLU A 178 13.01 -32.25 -27.37
N ILE A 179 13.06 -31.31 -28.33
CA ILE A 179 12.88 -31.60 -29.76
C ILE A 179 13.99 -32.53 -30.28
N MET A 180 15.24 -32.28 -29.89
CA MET A 180 16.37 -33.14 -30.28
C MET A 180 16.20 -34.57 -29.76
N ASP A 181 15.84 -34.73 -28.49
CA ASP A 181 15.60 -36.04 -27.89
C ASP A 181 14.46 -36.79 -28.58
N GLN A 182 13.37 -36.10 -28.88
CA GLN A 182 12.25 -36.66 -29.65
C GLN A 182 12.69 -37.11 -31.04
N ASN A 183 13.46 -36.29 -31.76
CA ASN A 183 13.99 -36.63 -33.08
C ASN A 183 14.92 -37.85 -33.04
N ILE A 184 15.76 -37.98 -32.01
CA ILE A 184 16.61 -39.15 -31.80
C ILE A 184 15.75 -40.41 -31.57
N ARG A 185 14.71 -40.32 -30.74
CA ARG A 185 13.77 -41.43 -30.48
C ARG A 185 13.04 -41.85 -31.75
N LEU A 186 12.52 -40.89 -32.53
CA LEU A 186 11.85 -41.15 -33.81
C LEU A 186 12.78 -41.84 -34.82
N LYS A 187 14.03 -41.37 -34.97
CA LYS A 187 15.02 -42.02 -35.84
C LYS A 187 15.33 -43.46 -35.42
N LYS A 188 15.42 -43.74 -34.11
CA LYS A 188 15.61 -45.10 -33.60
C LYS A 188 14.41 -46.00 -33.91
N ALA A 189 13.18 -45.51 -33.73
CA ALA A 189 11.96 -46.26 -34.06
C ALA A 189 11.86 -46.60 -35.56
N VAL A 190 12.18 -45.64 -36.44
CA VAL A 190 12.20 -45.87 -37.91
C VAL A 190 13.25 -46.90 -38.31
N ARG A 191 14.42 -46.92 -37.66
CA ARG A 191 15.47 -47.92 -37.93
C ARG A 191 15.12 -49.30 -37.37
N GLY A 192 14.41 -49.39 -36.25
CA GLY A 192 13.97 -50.65 -35.65
C GLY A 192 12.81 -51.35 -36.38
N GLY A 193 12.02 -50.62 -37.17
CA GLY A 193 10.88 -51.16 -37.92
C GLY A 193 11.20 -51.75 -39.31
N LYS A 194 12.46 -51.67 -39.78
CA LYS A 194 12.90 -52.26 -41.06
C LYS A 194 13.65 -53.58 -40.82
N SER A 195 12.93 -54.62 -40.41
CA SER A 195 13.36 -56.01 -40.63
C SER A 195 12.82 -56.47 -42.00
N PRO A 196 13.66 -56.96 -42.93
CA PRO A 196 13.18 -57.36 -44.26
C PRO A 196 12.41 -58.68 -44.14
N LYS A 197 11.12 -58.67 -44.50
CA LYS A 197 10.39 -59.90 -44.82
C LYS A 197 11.09 -60.53 -46.03
N ARG A 198 11.81 -61.62 -45.78
CA ARG A 198 12.43 -62.46 -46.80
C ARG A 198 11.28 -63.16 -47.54
N SER A 199 11.05 -62.75 -48.78
CA SER A 199 10.17 -63.47 -49.71
C SER A 199 10.75 -64.86 -49.93
N GLU A 200 10.06 -65.90 -49.46
CA GLU A 200 10.28 -67.26 -49.93
C GLU A 200 9.67 -67.38 -51.33
N GLU A 201 10.48 -67.10 -52.34
CA GLU A 201 10.31 -67.66 -53.69
C GLU A 201 11.54 -68.50 -53.99
N LEU A 202 11.43 -69.81 -53.78
CA LEU A 202 12.25 -70.82 -54.46
C LEU A 202 11.33 -71.98 -54.80
N GLY A 203 10.98 -72.07 -56.08
CA GLY A 203 10.17 -73.14 -56.62
C GLY A 203 10.88 -74.49 -56.67
N SER A 204 10.12 -75.52 -56.98
CA SER A 204 10.64 -76.72 -57.62
C SER A 204 9.62 -77.24 -58.62
N SER A 205 9.98 -77.13 -59.90
CA SER A 205 9.40 -77.92 -60.98
C SER A 205 9.78 -79.39 -60.82
N LYS A 206 8.78 -80.28 -60.82
CA LYS A 206 8.61 -81.48 -61.66
C LYS A 206 7.58 -82.42 -61.04
#